data_AF-A0A3D3JJB4-F1
#
_entry.id   AF-A0A3D3JJB4-F1
#
_cell.length_a   1.000
_cell.length_b   1.000
_cell.length_c   1.000
_cell.angle_alpha   90.00
_cell.angle_beta   90.00
_cell.angle_gamma   90.00
#
_symmetry.space_group_name_H-M   'P 1'
#
loop_
_entity.id
_entity.type
_entity.pdbx_description
1 polymer ?
#
loop_
_entity_poly.entity_id
_entity_poly.type
_entity_poly.pdbx_seq_one_letter_code
_entity_poly.pdbx_strand_id
1 'polypeptide(L)'
;MPVFRASADEHAKALPADFPTFVSHALVMRRTAIDILGDLIAEDCEILPLSTDDNVELFVINALRHIEMDYDRSVAMYLTGTKIPLLVHKYVFKKEKVDGIHLFRPQQRGGDTIVSEAFYNLYTQAKLTGLLFKEVTVE
;
A
#
# COMPACT_ATOMS: atom_id res chain seq x y z
N MET A 1 -18.06 -12.01 -0.18
CA MET A 1 -18.49 -11.79 1.21
C MET A 1 -18.51 -10.30 1.47
N PRO A 2 -19.55 -9.75 2.13
CA PRO A 2 -19.51 -8.37 2.56
C PRO A 2 -18.40 -8.16 3.60
N VAL A 3 -17.77 -7.00 3.57
CA VAL A 3 -16.82 -6.54 4.59
C VAL A 3 -17.53 -5.59 5.54
N PHE A 4 -17.22 -5.69 6.82
CA PHE A 4 -17.76 -4.81 7.86
C PHE A 4 -16.70 -3.77 8.22
N ARG A 5 -17.12 -2.52 8.36
CA ARG A 5 -16.23 -1.45 8.83
C ARG A 5 -16.30 -1.41 10.36
N ALA A 6 -15.17 -1.71 11.00
CA ALA A 6 -14.99 -1.58 12.44
C ALA A 6 -14.09 -0.39 12.75
N SER A 7 -14.18 0.14 13.97
CA SER A 7 -13.15 1.05 14.47
C SER A 7 -11.86 0.28 14.70
N ALA A 8 -10.72 0.89 14.36
CA ALA A 8 -9.40 0.33 14.68
C ALA A 8 -9.15 0.31 16.20
N ASP A 9 -9.83 1.19 16.94
CA ASP A 9 -9.85 1.25 18.40
C ASP A 9 -11.31 1.18 18.86
N GLU A 10 -11.65 0.14 19.61
CA GLU A 10 -13.01 -0.10 20.14
C GLU A 10 -13.48 0.98 21.14
N HIS A 11 -12.54 1.74 21.69
CA HIS A 11 -12.80 2.84 22.63
C HIS A 11 -12.86 4.21 21.96
N ALA A 12 -12.51 4.32 20.68
CA ALA A 12 -12.50 5.57 19.93
C ALA A 12 -13.45 5.51 18.73
N LYS A 13 -14.04 6.66 18.38
CA LYS A 13 -14.83 6.78 17.17
C LYS A 13 -13.89 6.77 15.95
N ALA A 14 -14.10 5.82 15.04
CA ALA A 14 -13.40 5.79 13.77
C ALA A 14 -13.62 7.09 12.99
N LEU A 15 -12.53 7.75 12.62
CA LEU A 15 -12.58 8.91 11.73
C LEU A 15 -12.61 8.44 10.28
N PRO A 16 -13.39 9.10 9.40
CA PRO A 16 -13.28 8.89 7.97
C PRO A 16 -11.86 9.14 7.48
N ALA A 17 -11.35 8.25 6.62
CA ALA A 17 -10.10 8.42 5.91
C ALA A 17 -10.29 7.97 4.46
N ASP A 18 -9.54 8.57 3.54
CA ASP A 18 -9.52 8.17 2.13
C ASP A 18 -8.88 6.79 1.95
N PHE A 19 -7.96 6.44 2.86
CA PHE A 19 -7.31 5.15 2.98
C PHE A 19 -7.60 4.52 4.35
N PRO A 20 -8.77 3.87 4.54
CA PRO A 20 -9.05 3.19 5.80
C PRO A 20 -8.14 1.97 5.99
N THR A 21 -7.72 1.73 7.24
CA THR A 21 -6.92 0.55 7.59
C THR A 21 -7.68 -0.73 7.29
N PHE A 22 -6.99 -1.69 6.69
CA PHE A 22 -7.46 -3.06 6.53
C PHE A 22 -6.53 -4.00 7.30
N VAL A 23 -7.08 -5.06 7.90
CA VAL A 23 -6.32 -6.02 8.74
C VAL A 23 -5.35 -6.87 7.89
N SER A 24 -5.33 -6.68 6.57
CA SER A 24 -4.33 -7.23 5.66
C SER A 24 -3.49 -6.10 5.05
N HIS A 25 -2.27 -6.41 4.59
CA HIS A 25 -1.33 -5.49 3.95
C HIS A 25 -1.82 -4.87 2.62
N ALA A 26 -3.13 -4.96 2.33
CA ALA A 26 -3.75 -4.34 1.19
C ALA A 26 -4.16 -2.90 1.46
N LEU A 27 -3.89 -2.04 0.48
CA LEU A 27 -4.46 -0.70 0.46
C LEU A 27 -5.95 -0.82 0.19
N VAL A 28 -6.74 -0.15 1.01
CA VAL A 28 -8.16 0.10 0.74
C VAL A 28 -8.31 1.58 0.46
N MET A 29 -9.06 1.91 -0.58
CA MET A 29 -9.30 3.27 -1.03
C MET A 29 -10.80 3.55 -1.05
N ARG A 30 -11.18 4.78 -0.69
CA ARG A 30 -12.49 5.34 -1.02
C ARG A 30 -12.54 5.78 -2.47
N ARG A 31 -13.76 5.96 -2.98
CA ARG A 31 -14.02 6.54 -4.31
C ARG A 31 -13.18 7.80 -4.59
N THR A 32 -13.11 8.73 -3.64
CA THR A 32 -12.32 9.97 -3.76
C THR A 32 -10.85 9.72 -4.10
N ALA A 33 -10.20 8.76 -3.42
CA ALA A 33 -8.83 8.40 -3.71
C ALA A 33 -8.68 7.72 -5.08
N ILE A 34 -9.65 6.87 -5.47
CA ILE A 34 -9.67 6.25 -6.81
C ILE A 34 -9.76 7.32 -7.91
N ASP A 35 -10.63 8.31 -7.75
CA ASP A 35 -10.82 9.35 -8.78
C ASP A 35 -9.57 10.22 -8.97
N ILE A 36 -8.70 10.31 -7.96
CA ILE A 36 -7.46 11.11 -8.00
C ILE A 36 -6.25 10.29 -8.45
N LEU A 37 -6.13 9.05 -7.94
CA LEU A 37 -4.93 8.23 -8.09
C LEU A 37 -5.10 7.08 -9.07
N GLY A 38 -6.34 6.71 -9.40
CA GLY A 38 -6.68 5.50 -10.15
C GLY A 38 -5.97 5.44 -11.50
N ASP A 39 -6.02 6.51 -12.28
CA ASP A 39 -5.37 6.58 -13.60
C ASP A 39 -3.85 6.40 -13.49
N LEU A 40 -3.21 6.92 -12.43
CA LEU A 40 -1.77 6.79 -12.22
C LEU A 40 -1.35 5.34 -11.95
N ILE A 41 -2.17 4.57 -11.25
CA ILE A 41 -1.83 3.21 -10.81
C ILE A 41 -2.54 2.11 -11.62
N ALA A 42 -3.34 2.47 -12.62
CA ALA A 42 -4.23 1.55 -13.32
C ALA A 42 -3.49 0.37 -13.97
N GLU A 43 -2.26 0.59 -14.45
CA GLU A 43 -1.45 -0.46 -15.07
C GLU A 43 -0.72 -1.36 -14.06
N ASP A 44 -0.62 -0.90 -12.81
CA ASP A 44 0.16 -1.52 -11.75
C ASP A 44 -0.68 -2.34 -10.77
N CYS A 45 -2.01 -2.21 -10.84
CA CYS A 45 -2.93 -2.86 -9.90
C CYS A 45 -4.27 -3.25 -10.51
N GLU A 46 -4.99 -4.13 -9.81
CA GLU A 46 -6.43 -4.29 -9.98
C GLU A 46 -7.15 -3.52 -8.89
N ILE A 47 -8.15 -2.73 -9.29
CA ILE A 47 -9.02 -1.99 -8.38
C ILE A 47 -10.30 -2.80 -8.19
N LEU A 48 -10.44 -3.46 -7.04
CA LEU A 48 -11.51 -4.41 -6.78
C LEU A 48 -12.55 -3.82 -5.82
N PRO A 49 -13.82 -3.66 -6.23
CA PRO A 49 -14.85 -3.11 -5.36
C PRO A 49 -15.16 -4.06 -4.19
N LEU A 50 -15.35 -3.48 -3.01
CA LEU A 50 -15.79 -4.19 -1.81
C LEU A 50 -17.29 -3.96 -1.59
N SER A 51 -18.01 -5.04 -1.28
CA SER A 51 -19.37 -4.94 -0.78
C SER A 51 -19.31 -4.59 0.70
N THR A 52 -19.81 -3.42 1.08
CA THR A 52 -19.99 -3.05 2.50
C THR A 52 -21.46 -3.18 2.91
N ASP A 53 -21.70 -3.32 4.21
CA ASP A 53 -23.05 -3.40 4.80
C ASP A 53 -23.71 -2.02 4.99
N ASP A 54 -22.95 -0.95 4.84
CA ASP A 54 -23.37 0.44 5.07
C ASP A 54 -23.33 1.30 3.79
N ASN A 55 -23.21 0.67 2.62
CA ASN A 55 -23.16 1.29 1.30
C ASN A 55 -22.02 2.30 1.06
N VAL A 56 -21.00 2.33 1.93
CA VAL A 56 -19.77 3.09 1.66
C VAL A 56 -18.96 2.41 0.57
N GLU A 57 -18.74 3.10 -0.54
CA GLU A 57 -17.88 2.59 -1.62
C GLU A 57 -16.42 2.49 -1.17
N LEU A 58 -15.92 1.26 -1.12
CA LEU A 58 -14.52 0.94 -0.85
C LEU A 58 -13.97 0.03 -1.94
N PHE A 59 -12.68 0.18 -2.21
CA PHE A 59 -11.95 -0.59 -3.21
C PHE A 59 -10.69 -1.14 -2.57
N VAL A 60 -10.45 -2.44 -2.71
CA VAL A 60 -9.16 -3.02 -2.35
C VAL A 60 -8.24 -2.99 -3.57
N ILE A 61 -7.00 -2.58 -3.35
CA ILE A 61 -5.98 -2.47 -4.40
C ILE A 61 -5.11 -3.71 -4.35
N ASN A 62 -5.19 -4.50 -5.41
CA ASN A 62 -4.33 -5.66 -5.61
C ASN A 62 -3.15 -5.27 -6.51
N ALA A 63 -1.96 -5.12 -5.93
CA ALA A 63 -0.76 -4.83 -6.71
C ALA A 63 -0.42 -6.00 -7.65
N LEU A 64 -0.22 -5.72 -8.93
CA LEU A 64 0.16 -6.71 -9.94
C LEU A 64 1.68 -6.92 -9.98
N ARG A 65 2.45 -5.88 -9.62
CA ARG A 65 3.91 -5.90 -9.62
C ARG A 65 4.45 -6.34 -8.25
N HIS A 66 5.27 -7.38 -8.27
CA HIS A 66 6.02 -7.86 -7.12
C HIS A 66 7.52 -7.79 -7.44
N ILE A 67 8.25 -6.94 -6.74
CA ILE A 67 9.63 -6.59 -7.08
C ILE A 67 10.56 -7.06 -5.95
N GLU A 68 11.64 -7.72 -6.34
CA GLU A 68 12.68 -8.15 -5.41
C GLU A 68 13.49 -6.94 -4.93
N MET A 69 13.66 -6.82 -3.61
CA MET A 69 14.57 -5.82 -3.03
C MET A 69 16.02 -6.28 -3.12
N ASP A 70 16.96 -5.33 -3.10
CA ASP A 70 18.38 -5.64 -2.94
C ASP A 70 18.63 -6.08 -1.48
N TYR A 71 18.66 -7.39 -1.24
CA TYR A 71 18.80 -7.97 0.09
C TYR A 71 20.12 -7.64 0.78
N ASP A 72 21.19 -7.38 0.02
CA ASP A 72 22.51 -7.09 0.59
C ASP A 72 22.57 -5.65 1.13
N ARG A 73 21.73 -4.76 0.59
CA ARG A 73 21.70 -3.33 0.93
C ARG A 73 20.48 -2.91 1.74
N SER A 74 19.42 -3.70 1.68
CA SER A 74 18.22 -3.54 2.51
C SER A 74 18.50 -3.96 3.95
N VAL A 75 17.77 -3.37 4.90
CA VAL A 75 17.87 -3.73 6.32
C VAL A 75 16.58 -4.42 6.72
N ALA A 76 16.66 -5.72 7.03
CA ALA A 76 15.52 -6.52 7.43
C ALA A 76 15.83 -7.41 8.64
N MET A 77 14.80 -7.62 9.47
CA MET A 77 14.77 -8.68 10.48
C MET A 77 14.27 -9.95 9.81
N TYR A 78 14.95 -11.07 10.05
CA TYR A 78 14.63 -12.36 9.45
C TYR A 78 14.07 -13.33 10.49
N LEU A 79 13.20 -14.23 10.04
CA LEU A 79 12.78 -15.36 10.86
C LEU A 79 14.00 -16.24 11.15
N THR A 80 14.26 -16.49 12.43
CA THR A 80 15.44 -17.20 12.93
C THR A 80 15.70 -18.49 12.15
N GLY A 81 16.92 -18.63 11.61
CA GLY A 81 17.34 -19.80 10.84
C GLY A 81 16.85 -19.83 9.38
N THR A 82 16.21 -18.76 8.90
CA THR A 82 15.72 -18.66 7.52
C THR A 82 16.17 -17.36 6.85
N LYS A 83 15.96 -17.25 5.54
CA LYS A 83 16.11 -15.99 4.78
C LYS A 83 14.78 -15.26 4.57
N ILE A 84 13.74 -15.58 5.32
CA ILE A 84 12.42 -14.97 5.18
C ILE A 84 12.38 -13.68 6.01
N PRO A 85 12.21 -12.49 5.40
CA PRO A 85 12.05 -11.25 6.15
C PRO A 85 10.74 -11.25 6.94
N LEU A 86 10.81 -10.89 8.22
CA LEU A 86 9.65 -10.63 9.09
C LEU A 86 9.28 -9.15 9.10
N LEU A 87 10.27 -8.28 9.12
CA LEU A 87 10.10 -6.83 9.14
C LEU A 87 11.23 -6.18 8.36
N VAL A 88 10.92 -5.25 7.46
CA VAL A 88 11.93 -4.51 6.70
C VAL A 88 12.02 -3.09 7.26
N HIS A 89 13.19 -2.75 7.78
CA HIS A 89 13.50 -1.43 8.31
C HIS A 89 13.97 -0.45 7.23
N LYS A 90 14.60 -0.94 6.16
CA LYS A 90 15.03 -0.13 5.02
C LYS A 90 14.87 -0.95 3.76
N TYR A 91 14.11 -0.42 2.80
CA TYR A 91 14.01 -0.97 1.45
C TYR A 91 15.05 -0.31 0.54
N VAL A 92 15.73 -1.13 -0.25
CA VAL A 92 16.56 -0.70 -1.37
C VAL A 92 16.10 -1.45 -2.62
N PHE A 93 15.77 -0.72 -3.68
CA PHE A 93 15.41 -1.30 -4.97
C PHE A 93 16.35 -0.81 -6.06
N LYS A 94 16.55 -1.65 -7.08
CA LYS A 94 17.30 -1.27 -8.27
C LYS A 94 16.46 -0.37 -9.16
N LYS A 95 17.01 0.75 -9.62
CA LYS A 95 16.29 1.75 -10.41
C LYS A 95 15.65 1.16 -11.65
N GLU A 96 16.38 0.34 -12.39
CA GLU A 96 15.89 -0.29 -13.62
C GLU A 96 14.72 -1.27 -13.40
N LYS A 97 14.46 -1.69 -12.16
CA LYS A 97 13.34 -2.58 -11.81
C LYS A 97 12.06 -1.82 -11.47
N VAL A 98 12.17 -0.56 -11.07
CA VAL A 98 11.04 0.25 -10.56
C VAL A 98 10.73 1.46 -11.43
N ASP A 99 11.53 1.72 -12.47
CA ASP A 99 11.31 2.83 -13.39
C ASP A 99 9.97 2.70 -14.12
N GLY A 100 9.21 3.79 -14.16
CA GLY A 100 7.85 3.82 -14.73
C GLY A 100 6.79 3.07 -13.93
N ILE A 101 7.10 2.53 -12.75
CA ILE A 101 6.13 1.84 -11.88
C ILE A 101 5.71 2.79 -10.75
N HIS A 102 4.40 2.96 -10.59
CA HIS A 102 3.80 3.86 -9.62
C HIS A 102 3.32 3.16 -8.35
N LEU A 103 3.05 1.86 -8.42
CA LEU A 103 2.62 1.05 -7.26
C LEU A 103 3.13 -0.40 -7.39
N PHE A 104 3.75 -0.93 -6.34
CA PHE A 104 4.14 -2.33 -6.30
C PHE A 104 4.25 -2.85 -4.87
N ARG A 105 4.45 -4.16 -4.72
CA ARG A 105 4.87 -4.76 -3.46
C ARG A 105 6.24 -5.42 -3.55
N PRO A 106 6.99 -5.46 -2.45
CA PRO A 106 8.14 -6.33 -2.36
C PRO A 106 7.73 -7.80 -2.57
N GLN A 107 8.61 -8.62 -3.14
CA GLN A 107 8.31 -10.03 -3.39
C GLN A 107 8.11 -10.84 -2.09
N GLN A 108 8.66 -10.40 -0.96
CA GLN A 108 8.39 -11.06 0.32
C GLN A 108 6.93 -10.91 0.78
N ARG A 109 6.45 -11.91 1.51
CA ARG A 109 5.12 -11.86 2.12
C ARG A 109 5.04 -10.75 3.18
N GLY A 110 3.93 -10.02 3.19
CA GLY A 110 3.63 -9.00 4.20
C GLY A 110 4.42 -7.70 4.05
N GLY A 111 5.13 -7.51 2.92
CA GLY A 111 5.81 -6.25 2.63
C GLY A 111 4.84 -5.07 2.49
N ASP A 112 5.35 -3.88 2.80
CA ASP A 112 4.61 -2.63 2.63
C ASP A 112 4.30 -2.38 1.15
N THR A 113 3.23 -1.65 0.86
CA THR A 113 3.00 -1.18 -0.51
C THR A 113 3.94 -0.01 -0.79
N ILE A 114 4.73 -0.13 -1.86
CA ILE A 114 5.67 0.90 -2.30
C ILE A 114 5.01 1.68 -3.43
N VAL A 115 5.15 3.00 -3.37
CA VAL A 115 4.58 3.91 -4.36
C VAL A 115 5.62 4.90 -4.85
N SER A 116 5.43 5.39 -6.08
CA SER A 116 6.30 6.42 -6.65
C SER A 116 6.14 7.78 -5.99
N GLU A 117 7.10 8.67 -6.24
CA GLU A 117 7.01 10.08 -5.84
C GLU A 117 5.79 10.78 -6.47
N ALA A 118 5.42 10.45 -7.71
CA ALA A 118 4.23 10.99 -8.36
C ALA A 118 2.94 10.68 -7.57
N PHE A 119 2.82 9.45 -7.07
CA PHE A 119 1.69 9.05 -6.21
C PHE A 119 1.68 9.87 -4.92
N TYR A 120 2.84 9.98 -4.25
CA TYR A 120 2.97 10.75 -3.00
C TYR A 120 2.60 12.23 -3.20
N ASN A 121 3.01 12.82 -4.32
CA ASN A 121 2.72 14.21 -4.66
C ASN A 121 1.22 14.42 -4.88
N LEU A 122 0.55 13.55 -5.65
CA LEU A 122 -0.91 13.63 -5.84
C LEU A 122 -1.67 13.45 -4.51
N TYR A 123 -1.27 12.47 -3.70
CA TYR A 123 -1.84 12.24 -2.37
C TYR A 123 -1.76 13.51 -1.50
N THR A 124 -0.57 14.13 -1.46
CA THR A 124 -0.31 15.31 -0.62
C THR A 124 -1.03 16.54 -1.14
N GLN A 125 -0.99 16.78 -2.46
CA GLN A 125 -1.65 17.91 -3.10
C GLN A 125 -3.17 17.87 -2.90
N ALA A 126 -3.76 16.69 -3.04
CA ALA A 126 -5.19 16.48 -2.82
C ALA A 126 -5.58 16.39 -1.33
N LYS A 127 -4.60 16.44 -0.41
CA LYS A 127 -4.79 16.35 1.04
C LYS A 127 -5.55 15.08 1.46
N LEU A 128 -5.29 13.97 0.79
CA LEU A 128 -5.85 12.67 1.14
C LEU A 128 -5.34 12.23 2.52
N THR A 129 -6.10 11.34 3.16
CA THR A 129 -5.85 10.91 4.55
C THR A 129 -5.81 9.39 4.69
N GLY A 130 -5.11 8.89 5.71
CA GLY A 130 -5.10 7.47 6.08
C GLY A 130 -3.81 6.71 5.73
N LEU A 131 -2.82 7.36 5.13
CA LEU A 131 -1.49 6.77 4.90
C LEU A 131 -0.40 7.44 5.74
N LEU A 132 0.58 6.63 6.11
CA LEU A 132 1.87 7.06 6.63
C LEU A 132 2.94 6.68 5.61
N PHE A 133 3.83 7.63 5.30
CA PHE A 133 4.88 7.42 4.32
C PHE A 133 6.23 7.31 5.01
N LYS A 134 7.06 6.44 4.45
CA LYS A 134 8.47 6.30 4.80
C LYS A 134 9.26 6.25 3.50
N GLU A 135 10.39 6.95 3.49
CA GLU A 135 11.26 7.02 2.33
C GLU A 135 11.87 5.64 2.01
N VAL A 136 12.01 5.38 0.71
CA VAL A 136 12.57 4.15 0.13
C VAL A 136 13.75 4.54 -0.74
N THR A 137 14.85 3.80 -0.66
CA THR A 137 16.03 4.07 -1.47
C THR A 137 15.90 3.34 -2.82
N VAL A 138 16.15 4.07 -3.91
CA VAL A 138 16.21 3.52 -5.27
C VAL A 138 17.57 3.89 -5.88
N GLU A 139 18.30 2.90 -6.38
CA GLU A 139 19.66 3.08 -6.91
C GLU A 139 19.90 2.36 -8.24
#